data_AF-A0A7V5ES48-F1
#
_entry.id   AF-A0A7V5ES48-F1
#
_cell.length_a   1.000
_cell.length_b   1.000
_cell.length_c   1.000
_cell.angle_alpha   90.00
_cell.angle_beta   90.00
_cell.angle_gamma   90.00
#
_symmetry.space_group_name_H-M   'P 1'
#
loop_
_entity.id
_entity.type
_entity.pdbx_description
1 polymer ?
#
loop_
_entity_poly.entity_id
_entity_poly.type
_entity_poly.pdbx_seq_one_letter_code
_entity_poly.pdbx_strand_id
1 'polypeptide(L)'
;MTDTTQELPPITLSDLPEHLQAAAARAGWAQLMPVQARAIPYLLAGKDVLVQSHTGSGKTGAFLLPALDRIDPKRGVTQVLVLVPTRELAKQVASEAEILAGDSGVRTIAVYGGASYGPQIAAFKRGAHLVVGTPGRILDHLLKRNLSLKHLRLLIFDEADRMLSMGFYPDMRAVRDYLPQHHVNTGMFSATFPPRVLRLAQEFLHEPVHISLSSDHVHVVETEHIFYVVPPMDKDRSLVRIIEVENPDSAIIFCNTRNKVAYVATVLNRFGYDAAELSSDLSQKARERVLARVRRGELRFLVATDVASRGIDIPALSHVFLYEPPEDAEDYIHRAGRTGRAGAAGVAITLVNQLEARKLRDIARRYDIPIQERELPTDEDVAAVVSERAIVLLEAKLRERDKLQVERMRRFAPMIQELIQTDHGLDLLAMLVDDFYHHALHKPRAPEAQKEAPSRPKKRAGRRRSRRNKGF
;
A
#
# COMPACT_ATOMS: atom_id res chain seq x y z
N MET A 1 37.16 23.41 -2.87
CA MET A 1 37.93 22.15 -2.88
C MET A 1 36.91 21.03 -2.87
N THR A 2 36.85 20.30 -3.98
CA THR A 2 35.95 19.18 -4.25
C THR A 2 36.33 17.99 -3.38
N ASP A 3 35.54 17.68 -2.36
CA ASP A 3 35.67 16.43 -1.64
C ASP A 3 34.75 15.41 -2.31
N THR A 4 35.37 14.49 -3.05
CA THR A 4 34.69 13.41 -3.77
C THR A 4 34.31 12.37 -2.73
N THR A 5 33.08 12.43 -2.20
CA THR A 5 32.54 11.36 -1.37
C THR A 5 32.61 10.08 -2.19
N GLN A 6 33.47 9.12 -1.81
CA GLN A 6 33.57 7.82 -2.46
C GLN A 6 32.20 7.14 -2.39
N GLU A 7 31.46 7.15 -3.50
CA GLU A 7 30.22 6.40 -3.62
C GLU A 7 30.54 4.90 -3.52
N LEU A 8 29.99 4.23 -2.51
CA LEU A 8 30.05 2.78 -2.40
C LEU A 8 29.16 2.17 -3.51
N PRO A 9 29.68 1.20 -4.28
CA PRO A 9 28.90 0.58 -5.34
C PRO A 9 27.73 -0.23 -4.75
N PRO A 10 26.62 -0.37 -5.50
CA PRO A 10 25.54 -1.27 -5.09
C PRO A 10 26.05 -2.71 -4.94
N ILE A 11 25.56 -3.40 -3.91
CA ILE A 11 25.95 -4.78 -3.62
C ILE A 11 24.85 -5.78 -3.95
N THR A 12 25.25 -7.03 -4.13
CA THR A 12 24.37 -8.19 -4.26
C THR A 12 24.31 -8.98 -2.96
N LEU A 13 23.40 -9.95 -2.89
CA LEU A 13 23.24 -10.78 -1.69
C LEU A 13 24.51 -11.59 -1.36
N SER A 14 25.28 -12.01 -2.38
CA SER A 14 26.54 -12.74 -2.21
C SER A 14 27.68 -11.90 -1.63
N ASP A 15 27.58 -10.57 -1.69
CA ASP A 15 28.61 -9.66 -1.17
C ASP A 15 28.46 -9.41 0.34
N LEU A 16 27.35 -9.87 0.94
CA LEU A 16 27.07 -9.70 2.36
C LEU A 16 27.83 -10.73 3.22
N PRO A 17 28.15 -10.42 4.50
CA PRO A 17 28.61 -11.41 5.46
C PRO A 17 27.67 -12.63 5.55
N GLU A 18 28.21 -13.84 5.75
CA GLU A 18 27.43 -15.10 5.76
C GLU A 18 26.21 -15.07 6.69
N HIS A 19 26.35 -14.45 7.87
CA HIS A 19 25.26 -14.35 8.84
C HIS A 19 24.09 -13.47 8.33
N LEU A 20 24.37 -12.45 7.53
CA LEU A 20 23.35 -11.61 6.87
C LEU A 20 22.74 -12.32 5.65
N GLN A 21 23.53 -13.10 4.90
CA GLN A 21 22.99 -13.96 3.85
C GLN A 21 21.98 -14.96 4.43
N ALA A 22 22.31 -15.59 5.55
CA ALA A 22 21.40 -16.49 6.27
C ALA A 22 20.15 -15.77 6.77
N ALA A 23 20.26 -14.51 7.21
CA ALA A 23 19.10 -13.68 7.59
C ALA A 23 18.19 -13.39 6.40
N ALA A 24 18.75 -12.98 5.27
CA ALA A 24 18.00 -12.75 4.04
C ALA A 24 17.30 -14.04 3.54
N ALA A 25 17.98 -15.19 3.65
CA ALA A 25 17.40 -16.49 3.30
C ALA A 25 16.21 -16.88 4.18
N ARG A 26 16.24 -16.59 5.50
CA ARG A 26 15.09 -16.80 6.40
C ARG A 26 13.86 -15.98 5.99
N ALA A 27 14.09 -14.78 5.46
CA ALA A 27 13.04 -13.92 4.92
C ALA A 27 12.63 -14.29 3.47
N GLY A 28 13.22 -15.32 2.88
CA GLY A 28 12.89 -15.79 1.53
C GLY A 28 13.44 -14.90 0.41
N TRP A 29 14.48 -14.11 0.66
CA TRP A 29 15.04 -13.19 -0.35
C TRP A 29 15.95 -13.94 -1.31
N ALA A 30 15.55 -14.01 -2.59
CA ALA A 30 16.38 -14.54 -3.66
C ALA A 30 17.43 -13.52 -4.15
N GLN A 31 17.13 -12.23 -4.04
CA GLN A 31 17.99 -11.12 -4.44
C GLN A 31 17.65 -9.86 -3.63
N LEU A 32 18.59 -8.92 -3.53
CA LEU A 32 18.35 -7.62 -2.90
C LEU A 32 17.53 -6.71 -3.83
N MET A 33 16.56 -5.99 -3.27
CA MET A 33 15.85 -4.92 -3.97
C MET A 33 16.77 -3.70 -4.19
N PRO A 34 16.48 -2.81 -5.16
CA PRO A 34 17.34 -1.67 -5.47
C PRO A 34 17.69 -0.78 -4.26
N VAL A 35 16.73 -0.53 -3.36
CA VAL A 35 16.98 0.24 -2.13
C VAL A 35 17.90 -0.48 -1.15
N GLN A 36 17.80 -1.81 -1.07
CA GLN A 36 18.64 -2.64 -0.22
C GLN A 36 20.06 -2.66 -0.76
N ALA A 37 20.22 -2.94 -2.06
CA ALA A 37 21.52 -2.97 -2.74
C ALA A 37 22.29 -1.65 -2.61
N ARG A 38 21.60 -0.50 -2.64
CA ARG A 38 22.23 0.82 -2.50
C ARG A 38 22.44 1.27 -1.06
N ALA A 39 21.51 1.02 -0.14
CA ALA A 39 21.59 1.57 1.22
C ALA A 39 22.42 0.72 2.18
N ILE A 40 22.39 -0.62 2.04
CA ILE A 40 23.09 -1.54 2.96
C ILE A 40 24.60 -1.27 3.05
N PRO A 41 25.35 -1.04 1.95
CA PRO A 41 26.79 -0.77 2.03
C PRO A 41 27.15 0.39 2.95
N TYR A 42 26.40 1.50 2.86
CA TYR A 42 26.63 2.69 3.67
C TYR A 42 26.31 2.47 5.15
N LEU A 43 25.19 1.78 5.43
CA LEU A 43 24.82 1.43 6.80
C LEU A 43 25.81 0.45 7.44
N LEU A 44 26.34 -0.52 6.69
CA LEU A 44 27.41 -1.39 7.18
C LEU A 44 28.70 -0.60 7.44
N ALA A 45 29.07 0.31 6.54
CA ALA A 45 30.23 1.19 6.68
C ALA A 45 30.10 2.24 7.80
N GLY A 46 28.91 2.38 8.40
CA GLY A 46 28.66 3.34 9.46
C GLY A 46 28.58 4.77 8.98
N LYS A 47 28.03 4.96 7.79
CA LYS A 47 27.62 6.26 7.29
C LYS A 47 26.15 6.51 7.59
N ASP A 48 25.84 7.76 7.91
CA ASP A 48 24.48 8.23 8.00
C ASP A 48 23.86 8.26 6.60
N VAL A 49 22.57 7.94 6.49
CA VAL A 49 21.90 7.83 5.20
C VAL A 49 20.56 8.57 5.20
N LEU A 50 20.32 9.33 4.14
CA LEU A 50 19.03 9.91 3.84
C LEU A 50 18.49 9.25 2.57
N VAL A 51 17.46 8.41 2.72
CA VAL A 51 16.99 7.52 1.64
C VAL A 51 15.59 7.92 1.17
N GLN A 52 15.48 8.35 -0.09
CA GLN A 52 14.19 8.57 -0.76
C GLN A 52 13.73 7.29 -1.44
N SER A 53 12.61 6.73 -0.99
CA SER A 53 11.97 5.62 -1.70
C SER A 53 10.50 5.41 -1.30
N HIS A 54 9.70 4.97 -2.27
CA HIS A 54 8.28 4.69 -2.07
C HIS A 54 8.03 3.48 -1.17
N THR A 55 6.81 3.33 -0.67
CA THR A 55 6.38 2.14 0.10
C THR A 55 6.44 0.88 -0.76
N GLY A 56 6.76 -0.27 -0.15
CA GLY A 56 6.89 -1.54 -0.88
C GLY A 56 8.19 -1.72 -1.69
N SER A 57 9.13 -0.77 -1.63
CA SER A 57 10.44 -0.87 -2.30
C SER A 57 11.46 -1.75 -1.57
N GLY A 58 11.11 -2.31 -0.40
CA GLY A 58 12.02 -3.12 0.43
C GLY A 58 12.83 -2.34 1.47
N LYS A 59 12.45 -1.08 1.77
CA LYS A 59 13.09 -0.20 2.78
C LYS A 59 13.33 -0.86 4.12
N THR A 60 12.33 -1.57 4.64
CA THR A 60 12.42 -2.22 5.95
C THR A 60 13.61 -3.17 6.02
N GLY A 61 13.76 -4.01 5.00
CA GLY A 61 14.92 -4.89 4.87
C GLY A 61 16.25 -4.14 4.72
N ALA A 62 16.24 -2.98 4.06
CA ALA A 62 17.44 -2.19 3.81
C ALA A 62 18.09 -1.65 5.09
N PHE A 63 17.30 -1.33 6.12
CA PHE A 63 17.85 -0.93 7.43
C PHE A 63 17.88 -2.06 8.46
N LEU A 64 16.95 -3.02 8.43
CA LEU A 64 16.94 -4.11 9.41
C LEU A 64 18.09 -5.08 9.21
N LEU A 65 18.45 -5.41 7.97
CA LEU A 65 19.53 -6.35 7.70
C LEU A 65 20.88 -5.86 8.27
N PRO A 66 21.36 -4.64 7.95
CA PRO A 66 22.59 -4.12 8.56
C PRO A 66 22.42 -3.82 10.07
N ALA A 67 21.20 -3.60 10.57
CA ALA A 67 20.98 -3.44 12.01
C ALA A 67 21.34 -4.71 12.80
N LEU A 68 21.15 -5.91 12.23
CA LEU A 68 21.52 -7.17 12.89
C LEU A 68 23.02 -7.27 13.14
N ASP A 69 23.85 -6.84 12.19
CA ASP A 69 25.31 -6.82 12.31
C ASP A 69 25.78 -5.83 13.40
N ARG A 70 24.98 -4.79 13.68
CA ARG A 70 25.28 -3.80 14.73
C ARG A 70 24.95 -4.27 16.14
N ILE A 71 24.18 -5.35 16.29
CA ILE A 71 23.70 -5.82 17.59
C ILE A 71 24.65 -6.87 18.15
N ASP A 72 25.13 -6.64 19.37
CA ASP A 72 25.74 -7.70 20.19
C ASP A 72 24.66 -8.36 21.06
N PRO A 73 24.22 -9.61 20.75
CA PRO A 73 23.13 -10.27 21.47
C PRO A 73 23.50 -10.66 22.91
N LYS A 74 24.79 -10.65 23.28
CA LYS A 74 25.25 -10.95 24.64
C LYS A 74 25.01 -9.78 25.59
N ARG A 75 24.84 -8.56 25.06
CA ARG A 75 24.57 -7.36 25.84
C ARG A 75 23.09 -7.07 25.86
N GLY A 76 22.43 -7.39 26.98
CA GLY A 76 21.01 -7.16 27.23
C GLY A 76 20.62 -5.68 27.40
N VAL A 77 20.95 -4.84 26.42
CA VAL A 77 20.66 -3.40 26.37
C VAL A 77 20.18 -3.04 24.97
N THR A 78 19.40 -1.95 24.86
CA THR A 78 18.95 -1.44 23.57
C THR A 78 20.13 -0.85 22.79
N GLN A 79 20.33 -1.38 21.59
CA GLN A 79 21.42 -1.04 20.68
C GLN A 79 20.89 -0.46 19.35
N VAL A 80 19.66 -0.79 18.99
CA VAL A 80 18.98 -0.26 17.79
C VAL A 80 17.60 0.27 18.17
N LEU A 81 17.27 1.46 17.68
CA LEU A 81 15.97 2.10 17.83
C LEU A 81 15.44 2.45 16.44
N VAL A 82 14.24 1.96 16.12
CA VAL A 82 13.50 2.32 14.91
C VAL A 82 12.26 3.11 15.32
N LEU A 83 12.22 4.39 14.94
CA LEU A 83 11.07 5.26 15.13
C LEU A 83 10.15 5.17 13.92
N VAL A 84 8.87 4.91 14.18
CA VAL A 84 7.83 4.73 13.16
C VAL A 84 6.56 5.53 13.51
N PRO A 85 5.76 5.97 12.54
CA PRO A 85 4.57 6.80 12.78
C PRO A 85 3.40 6.08 13.44
N THR A 86 3.23 4.76 13.26
CA THR A 86 2.03 4.05 13.75
C THR A 86 2.32 2.76 14.50
N ARG A 87 1.33 2.35 15.30
CA ARG A 87 1.34 1.08 16.04
C ARG A 87 1.46 -0.12 15.10
N GLU A 88 0.75 -0.08 13.99
CA GLU A 88 0.68 -1.15 13.01
C GLU A 88 2.03 -1.33 12.34
N LEU A 89 2.67 -0.24 11.92
CA LEU A 89 4.00 -0.28 11.35
C LEU A 89 5.03 -0.74 12.38
N ALA A 90 4.90 -0.33 13.65
CA ALA A 90 5.78 -0.81 14.71
C ALA A 90 5.73 -2.34 14.88
N LYS A 91 4.52 -2.92 14.81
CA LYS A 91 4.35 -4.38 14.86
C LYS A 91 4.92 -5.07 13.62
N GLN A 92 4.69 -4.49 12.44
CA GLN A 92 5.16 -5.06 11.18
C GLN A 92 6.69 -5.11 11.14
N VAL A 93 7.35 -3.97 11.38
CA VAL A 93 8.81 -3.88 11.39
C VAL A 93 9.42 -4.77 12.48
N ALA A 94 8.79 -4.86 13.67
CA ALA A 94 9.23 -5.78 14.71
C ALA A 94 9.12 -7.25 14.27
N SER A 95 8.02 -7.65 13.62
CA SER A 95 7.84 -8.99 13.09
C SER A 95 8.86 -9.32 11.99
N GLU A 96 9.14 -8.39 11.08
CA GLU A 96 10.16 -8.57 10.05
C GLU A 96 11.55 -8.71 10.66
N ALA A 97 11.85 -7.92 11.71
CA ALA A 97 13.10 -8.02 12.44
C ALA A 97 13.25 -9.37 13.17
N GLU A 98 12.17 -9.92 13.73
CA GLU A 98 12.18 -11.25 14.35
C GLU A 98 12.46 -12.36 13.31
N ILE A 99 11.87 -12.29 12.12
CA ILE A 99 12.12 -13.23 11.02
C ILE A 99 13.59 -13.16 10.58
N LEU A 100 14.10 -11.95 10.36
CA LEU A 100 15.50 -11.75 9.97
C LEU A 100 16.46 -12.21 11.06
N ALA A 101 16.15 -11.93 12.33
CA ALA A 101 16.97 -12.33 13.47
C ALA A 101 17.05 -13.86 13.63
N GLY A 102 15.93 -14.59 13.48
CA GLY A 102 15.88 -16.03 13.74
C GLY A 102 16.53 -16.40 15.08
N ASP A 103 17.40 -17.41 15.07
CA ASP A 103 18.07 -17.91 16.28
C ASP A 103 19.34 -17.12 16.69
N SER A 104 19.53 -15.90 16.16
CA SER A 104 20.69 -15.05 16.50
C SER A 104 20.74 -14.58 17.96
N GLY A 105 19.68 -14.81 18.74
CA GLY A 105 19.54 -14.32 20.11
C GLY A 105 19.20 -12.82 20.21
N VAL A 106 18.94 -12.16 19.08
CA VAL A 106 18.46 -10.77 19.05
C VAL A 106 17.02 -10.71 19.58
N ARG A 107 16.77 -9.85 20.56
CA ARG A 107 15.45 -9.66 21.18
C ARG A 107 14.85 -8.35 20.68
N THR A 108 13.71 -8.47 20.01
CA THR A 108 12.98 -7.34 19.41
C THR A 108 11.71 -7.03 20.19
N ILE A 109 11.28 -5.77 20.22
CA ILE A 109 9.99 -5.38 20.81
C ILE A 109 9.36 -4.21 20.08
N ALA A 110 8.05 -4.28 19.87
CA ALA A 110 7.22 -3.17 19.39
C ALA A 110 6.66 -2.33 20.57
N VAL A 111 6.85 -1.01 20.52
CA VAL A 111 6.56 -0.07 21.61
C VAL A 111 5.69 1.08 21.11
N TYR A 112 4.44 1.11 21.53
CA TYR A 112 3.44 2.07 21.04
C TYR A 112 2.35 2.37 22.07
N GLY A 113 1.65 3.48 21.89
CA GLY A 113 0.54 3.92 22.75
C GLY A 113 -0.70 3.02 22.67
N GLY A 114 -1.57 3.10 23.67
CA GLY A 114 -2.80 2.28 23.75
C GLY A 114 -2.59 0.82 24.18
N ALA A 115 -1.34 0.40 24.43
CA ALA A 115 -1.03 -0.86 25.11
C ALA A 115 -0.54 -0.62 26.55
N SER A 116 -0.75 -1.62 27.42
CA SER A 116 -0.30 -1.57 28.80
C SER A 116 1.23 -1.45 28.89
N TYR A 117 1.73 -0.74 29.89
CA TYR A 117 3.18 -0.55 30.09
C TYR A 117 3.89 -1.83 30.51
N GLY A 118 3.21 -2.71 31.27
CA GLY A 118 3.80 -3.90 31.89
C GLY A 118 4.59 -4.79 30.91
N PRO A 119 4.00 -5.24 29.79
CA PRO A 119 4.70 -6.06 28.80
C PRO A 119 5.93 -5.39 28.20
N GLN A 120 5.85 -4.08 27.91
CA GLN A 120 6.96 -3.29 27.35
C GLN A 120 8.10 -3.15 28.37
N ILE A 121 7.77 -2.84 29.64
CA ILE A 121 8.74 -2.78 30.75
C ILE A 121 9.41 -4.15 30.95
N ALA A 122 8.62 -5.23 30.93
CA ALA A 122 9.15 -6.58 31.08
C ALA A 122 10.12 -6.95 29.93
N ALA A 123 9.82 -6.53 28.69
CA ALA A 123 10.71 -6.72 27.56
C ALA A 123 12.03 -5.94 27.71
N PHE A 124 11.97 -4.68 28.17
CA PHE A 124 13.19 -3.90 28.46
C PHE A 124 14.03 -4.53 29.57
N LYS A 125 13.40 -5.03 30.64
CA LYS A 125 14.09 -5.75 31.73
C LYS A 125 14.75 -7.05 31.27
N ARG A 126 14.17 -7.73 30.27
CA ARG A 126 14.79 -8.88 29.60
C ARG A 126 15.90 -8.47 28.61
N GLY A 127 16.20 -7.18 28.48
CA GLY A 127 17.27 -6.66 27.64
C GLY A 127 16.93 -6.67 26.16
N ALA A 128 15.84 -6.02 25.75
CA ALA A 128 15.51 -5.85 24.33
C ALA A 128 16.63 -5.10 23.58
N HIS A 129 17.14 -5.71 22.51
CA HIS A 129 18.26 -5.18 21.71
C HIS A 129 17.79 -4.22 20.61
N LEU A 130 16.70 -4.58 19.94
CA LEU A 130 16.08 -3.83 18.86
C LEU A 130 14.69 -3.37 19.31
N VAL A 131 14.51 -2.06 19.44
CA VAL A 131 13.24 -1.45 19.83
C VAL A 131 12.64 -0.77 18.62
N VAL A 132 11.41 -1.13 18.26
CA VAL A 132 10.64 -0.46 17.20
C VAL A 132 9.48 0.26 17.88
N GLY A 133 9.31 1.56 17.68
CA GLY A 133 8.24 2.25 18.37
C GLY A 133 7.84 3.62 17.86
N THR A 134 6.67 4.08 18.33
CA THR A 134 6.15 5.41 18.03
C THR A 134 6.82 6.46 18.93
N PRO A 135 7.19 7.66 18.41
CA PRO A 135 7.96 8.66 19.14
C PRO A 135 7.43 8.97 20.55
N GLY A 136 6.15 9.30 20.68
CA GLY A 136 5.55 9.65 21.98
C GLY A 136 5.66 8.53 23.02
N ARG A 137 5.44 7.26 22.63
CA ARG A 137 5.57 6.14 23.58
C ARG A 137 7.02 5.84 23.94
N ILE A 138 7.95 6.01 23.01
CA ILE A 138 9.38 5.88 23.31
C ILE A 138 9.79 6.95 24.33
N LEU A 139 9.39 8.21 24.08
CA LEU A 139 9.64 9.33 24.99
C LEU A 139 9.08 9.07 26.39
N ASP A 140 7.84 8.58 26.50
CA ASP A 140 7.24 8.19 27.79
C ASP A 140 8.10 7.21 28.59
N HIS A 141 8.67 6.20 27.92
CA HIS A 141 9.51 5.21 28.59
C HIS A 141 10.86 5.78 29.00
N LEU A 142 11.41 6.73 28.23
CA LEU A 142 12.63 7.45 28.57
C LEU A 142 12.42 8.36 29.79
N LEU A 143 11.35 9.15 29.79
CA LEU A 143 10.95 10.03 30.91
C LEU A 143 10.75 9.23 32.19
N LYS A 144 10.08 8.07 32.10
CA LYS A 144 9.84 7.16 33.24
C LYS A 144 11.05 6.28 33.58
N ARG A 145 12.19 6.44 32.90
CA ARG A 145 13.43 5.65 33.08
C ARG A 145 13.25 4.14 32.94
N ASN A 146 12.24 3.72 32.17
CA ASN A 146 12.00 2.31 31.83
C ASN A 146 12.87 1.83 30.68
N LEU A 147 13.30 2.75 29.82
CA LEU A 147 14.17 2.54 28.67
C LEU A 147 15.42 3.42 28.81
N SER A 148 16.56 2.93 28.34
CA SER A 148 17.80 3.71 28.26
C SER A 148 18.43 3.53 26.87
N LEU A 149 18.84 4.64 26.25
CA LEU A 149 19.49 4.67 24.94
C LEU A 149 21.01 4.89 25.04
N LYS A 150 21.60 4.78 26.24
CA LYS A 150 23.05 5.03 26.46
C LYS A 150 23.98 4.17 25.60
N HIS A 151 23.51 3.03 25.12
CA HIS A 151 24.28 2.10 24.29
C HIS A 151 23.75 2.00 22.86
N LEU A 152 22.93 2.97 22.43
CA LEU A 152 22.39 3.01 21.09
C LEU A 152 23.54 3.18 20.07
N ARG A 153 23.51 2.34 19.03
CA ARG A 153 24.47 2.33 17.93
C ARG A 153 23.84 2.74 16.61
N LEU A 154 22.54 2.46 16.45
CA LEU A 154 21.78 2.75 15.25
C LEU A 154 20.41 3.35 15.61
N LEU A 155 20.11 4.49 15.01
CA LEU A 155 18.80 5.15 15.06
C LEU A 155 18.22 5.18 13.65
N ILE A 156 17.01 4.67 13.47
CA ILE A 156 16.31 4.70 12.19
C ILE A 156 15.03 5.52 12.34
N PHE A 157 14.78 6.43 11.41
CA PHE A 157 13.48 7.05 11.19
C PHE A 157 12.86 6.44 9.94
N ASP A 158 11.77 5.70 10.09
CA ASP A 158 11.01 5.16 8.96
C ASP A 158 9.68 5.90 8.79
N GLU A 159 9.37 6.27 7.55
CA GLU A 159 8.29 7.20 7.19
C GLU A 159 8.41 8.55 7.95
N ALA A 160 9.59 9.18 7.85
CA ALA A 160 9.92 10.40 8.59
C ALA A 160 9.01 11.60 8.27
N ASP A 161 8.64 11.79 6.99
CA ASP A 161 7.60 12.71 6.53
C ASP A 161 6.31 12.52 7.32
N ARG A 162 5.83 11.27 7.38
CA ARG A 162 4.59 10.95 8.06
C ARG A 162 4.63 11.20 9.56
N MET A 163 5.75 10.93 10.22
CA MET A 163 5.92 11.27 11.64
C MET A 163 5.77 12.78 11.89
N LEU A 164 6.31 13.62 10.99
CA LEU A 164 6.18 15.06 11.08
C LEU A 164 4.73 15.53 10.85
N SER A 165 4.04 14.97 9.85
CA SER A 165 2.65 15.34 9.54
C SER A 165 1.68 14.88 10.64
N MET A 166 2.04 13.88 11.45
CA MET A 166 1.31 13.47 12.65
C MET A 166 1.64 14.31 13.90
N GLY A 167 2.52 15.31 13.78
CA GLY A 167 2.88 16.19 14.87
C GLY A 167 3.88 15.60 15.87
N PHE A 168 4.58 14.51 15.55
CA PHE A 168 5.58 13.90 16.45
C PHE A 168 6.91 14.66 16.51
N TYR A 169 7.05 15.78 15.82
CA TYR A 169 8.28 16.58 15.83
C TYR A 169 8.78 16.92 17.25
N PRO A 170 7.94 17.44 18.18
CA PRO A 170 8.39 17.74 19.55
C PRO A 170 8.86 16.49 20.29
N ASP A 171 8.19 15.36 20.11
CA ASP A 171 8.56 14.10 20.76
C ASP A 171 9.90 13.59 20.23
N MET A 172 10.12 13.61 18.91
CA MET A 172 11.40 13.21 18.31
C MET A 172 12.54 14.10 18.80
N ARG A 173 12.33 15.42 18.85
CA ARG A 173 13.29 16.38 19.42
C ARG A 173 13.64 16.04 20.86
N ALA A 174 12.65 15.75 21.69
CA ALA A 174 12.87 15.39 23.08
C ALA A 174 13.59 14.04 23.22
N VAL A 175 13.33 13.06 22.35
CA VAL A 175 14.08 11.78 22.31
C VAL A 175 15.57 12.02 22.04
N ARG A 176 15.92 13.03 21.23
CA ARG A 176 17.32 13.39 20.93
C ARG A 176 18.13 13.67 22.20
N ASP A 177 17.52 14.29 23.20
CA ASP A 177 18.19 14.65 24.46
C ASP A 177 18.56 13.41 25.32
N TYR A 178 18.02 12.23 24.97
CA TYR A 178 18.35 10.95 25.61
C TYR A 178 19.35 10.10 24.79
N LEU A 179 19.72 10.55 23.59
CA LEU A 179 20.72 9.88 22.78
C LEU A 179 22.10 9.99 23.45
N PRO A 180 22.98 9.00 23.25
CA PRO A 180 24.31 9.04 23.84
C PRO A 180 25.18 10.13 23.20
N GLN A 181 26.25 10.50 23.90
CA GLN A 181 27.19 11.53 23.42
C GLN A 181 28.10 11.05 22.27
N HIS A 182 28.30 9.74 22.13
CA HIS A 182 29.02 9.19 20.98
C HIS A 182 28.15 9.27 19.73
N HIS A 183 28.80 9.30 18.56
CA HIS A 183 28.09 9.29 17.29
C HIS A 183 27.22 8.03 17.14
N VAL A 184 25.92 8.22 16.97
CA VAL A 184 24.95 7.16 16.66
C VAL A 184 24.72 7.18 15.17
N ASN A 185 24.96 6.04 14.50
CA ASN A 185 24.62 5.96 13.09
C ASN A 185 23.13 6.18 12.90
N THR A 186 22.77 7.08 12.00
CA THR A 186 21.39 7.48 11.80
C THR A 186 20.97 7.30 10.34
N GLY A 187 19.88 6.56 10.15
CA GLY A 187 19.24 6.39 8.85
C GLY A 187 17.86 7.03 8.84
N MET A 188 17.56 7.86 7.84
CA MET A 188 16.24 8.45 7.65
C MET A 188 15.66 8.02 6.31
N PHE A 189 14.52 7.33 6.39
CA PHE A 189 13.83 6.75 5.25
C PHE A 189 12.49 7.47 5.08
N SER A 190 12.25 7.99 3.89
CA SER A 190 11.02 8.70 3.59
C SER A 190 10.64 8.58 2.12
N ALA A 191 9.34 8.72 1.83
CA ALA A 191 8.88 8.78 0.44
C ALA A 191 9.18 10.16 -0.17
N THR A 192 9.17 11.20 0.66
CA THR A 192 9.32 12.59 0.24
C THR A 192 10.28 13.34 1.16
N PHE A 193 10.89 14.41 0.67
CA PHE A 193 11.79 15.26 1.47
C PHE A 193 11.35 16.73 1.48
N PRO A 194 10.19 17.05 2.07
CA PRO A 194 9.80 18.44 2.28
C PRO A 194 10.81 19.14 3.20
N PRO A 195 10.87 20.50 3.20
CA PRO A 195 11.82 21.25 4.01
C PRO A 195 11.81 20.90 5.50
N ARG A 196 10.67 20.44 6.04
CA ARG A 196 10.56 19.96 7.44
C ARG A 196 11.32 18.67 7.68
N VAL A 197 11.28 17.71 6.75
CA VAL A 197 12.07 16.47 6.83
C VAL A 197 13.55 16.78 6.66
N LEU A 198 13.92 17.67 5.74
CA LEU A 198 15.32 18.09 5.57
C LEU A 198 15.87 18.78 6.83
N ARG A 199 15.06 19.62 7.51
CA ARG A 199 15.43 20.19 8.80
C ARG A 199 15.60 19.13 9.89
N LEU A 200 14.67 18.17 9.96
CA LEU A 200 14.82 17.04 10.87
C LEU A 200 16.11 16.26 10.55
N ALA A 201 16.42 16.04 9.27
CA ALA A 201 17.63 15.37 8.85
C ALA A 201 18.90 16.12 9.32
N GLN A 202 18.94 17.43 9.16
CA GLN A 202 20.05 18.28 9.63
C GLN A 202 20.26 18.24 11.15
N GLU A 203 19.24 17.86 11.92
CA GLU A 203 19.29 17.83 13.38
C GLU A 203 19.70 16.48 13.97
N PHE A 204 19.62 15.41 13.18
CA PHE A 204 19.85 14.03 13.60
C PHE A 204 20.97 13.32 12.83
N LEU A 205 21.20 13.69 11.56
CA LEU A 205 22.22 13.07 10.71
C LEU A 205 23.46 13.96 10.63
N HIS A 206 24.61 13.33 10.50
CA HIS A 206 25.91 13.97 10.29
C HIS A 206 26.47 13.57 8.92
N GLU A 207 26.61 14.55 8.02
CA GLU A 207 27.10 14.34 6.64
C GLU A 207 26.46 13.12 5.94
N PRO A 208 25.12 13.06 5.85
CA PRO A 208 24.45 11.87 5.36
C PRO A 208 24.72 11.65 3.87
N VAL A 209 24.80 10.38 3.48
CA VAL A 209 24.76 9.99 2.07
C VAL A 209 23.31 10.06 1.59
N HIS A 210 23.08 10.87 0.56
CA HIS A 210 21.77 11.00 -0.06
C HIS A 210 21.57 9.88 -1.09
N ILE A 211 20.62 9.00 -0.85
CA ILE A 211 20.28 7.91 -1.75
C ILE A 211 18.87 8.17 -2.28
N SER A 212 18.79 8.68 -3.51
CA SER A 212 17.53 8.76 -4.22
C SER A 212 17.43 7.65 -5.26
N LEU A 213 16.33 6.90 -5.20
CA LEU A 213 15.95 5.91 -6.19
C LEU A 213 14.89 6.44 -7.17
N SER A 214 14.54 7.73 -7.07
CA SER A 214 13.84 8.43 -8.14
C SER A 214 14.85 8.69 -9.25
N SER A 215 15.07 7.73 -10.13
CA SER A 215 15.81 7.92 -11.39
C SER A 215 14.79 8.14 -12.49
N ASP A 216 14.99 9.20 -13.28
CA ASP A 216 14.12 9.77 -14.32
C ASP A 216 13.63 8.84 -15.44
N HIS A 217 13.86 7.53 -15.39
CA HIS A 217 13.20 6.58 -16.29
C HIS A 217 13.06 5.24 -15.58
N VAL A 218 11.92 5.04 -14.93
CA VAL A 218 11.44 3.70 -14.64
C VAL A 218 10.17 3.53 -15.46
N HIS A 219 10.19 2.61 -16.42
CA HIS A 219 8.96 1.98 -16.89
C HIS A 219 8.37 1.13 -15.73
N VAL A 220 7.97 1.78 -14.64
CA VAL A 220 6.91 1.31 -13.76
C VAL A 220 5.65 1.70 -14.49
N VAL A 221 4.64 0.84 -14.51
CA VAL A 221 3.32 1.26 -14.99
C VAL A 221 2.87 2.42 -14.10
N GLU A 222 2.97 3.64 -14.64
CA GLU A 222 2.71 4.88 -13.90
C GLU A 222 1.27 4.86 -13.41
N THR A 223 1.05 5.34 -12.18
CA THR A 223 -0.31 5.68 -11.77
C THR A 223 -0.77 6.82 -12.66
N GLU A 224 -1.84 6.63 -13.41
CA GLU A 224 -2.43 7.70 -14.19
C GLU A 224 -3.15 8.66 -13.23
N HIS A 225 -2.77 9.94 -13.27
CA HIS A 225 -3.37 10.96 -12.41
C HIS A 225 -4.36 11.79 -13.23
N ILE A 226 -5.63 11.71 -12.89
CA ILE A 226 -6.72 12.39 -13.59
C ILE A 226 -7.46 13.30 -12.62
N PHE A 227 -7.98 14.41 -13.12
CA PHE A 227 -9.02 15.15 -12.44
C PHE A 227 -10.19 15.53 -13.35
N TYR A 228 -11.36 15.64 -12.72
CA TYR A 228 -12.58 16.14 -13.33
C TYR A 228 -13.02 17.40 -12.60
N VAL A 229 -13.32 18.44 -13.39
CA VAL A 229 -13.99 19.63 -12.86
C VAL A 229 -15.48 19.33 -12.76
N VAL A 230 -15.99 19.25 -11.53
CA VAL A 230 -17.38 18.85 -11.23
C VAL A 230 -18.17 20.00 -10.59
N PRO A 231 -19.45 20.19 -10.97
CA PRO A 231 -20.33 21.10 -10.26
C PRO A 231 -20.53 20.64 -8.81
N PRO A 232 -20.39 21.52 -7.80
CA PRO A 232 -20.52 21.13 -6.39
C PRO A 232 -21.85 20.44 -6.04
N MET A 233 -22.95 20.86 -6.68
CA MET A 233 -24.28 20.29 -6.47
C MET A 233 -24.48 18.94 -7.16
N ASP A 234 -23.67 18.62 -8.17
CA ASP A 234 -23.80 17.38 -8.98
C ASP A 234 -22.68 16.39 -8.70
N LYS A 235 -21.93 16.60 -7.62
CA LYS A 235 -20.69 15.87 -7.32
C LYS A 235 -20.90 14.37 -7.14
N ASP A 236 -22.02 13.98 -6.54
CA ASP A 236 -22.37 12.58 -6.31
C ASP A 236 -22.74 11.86 -7.61
N ARG A 237 -23.56 12.50 -8.46
CA ARG A 237 -23.89 11.95 -9.78
C ARG A 237 -22.65 11.90 -10.66
N SER A 238 -21.80 12.92 -10.59
CA SER A 238 -20.50 12.95 -11.29
C SER A 238 -19.62 11.77 -10.88
N LEU A 239 -19.48 11.50 -9.58
CA LEU A 239 -18.74 10.33 -9.09
C LEU A 239 -19.28 9.03 -9.69
N VAL A 240 -20.60 8.84 -9.67
CA VAL A 240 -21.24 7.62 -10.20
C VAL A 240 -21.01 7.49 -11.72
N ARG A 241 -21.19 8.57 -12.49
CA ARG A 241 -20.91 8.55 -13.94
C ARG A 241 -19.46 8.16 -14.25
N ILE A 242 -18.51 8.73 -13.51
CA ILE A 242 -17.09 8.38 -13.66
C ILE A 242 -16.87 6.91 -13.28
N ILE A 243 -17.47 6.41 -12.20
CA ILE A 243 -17.38 5.00 -11.81
C ILE A 243 -17.94 4.06 -12.89
N GLU A 244 -19.05 4.41 -13.56
CA GLU A 244 -19.62 3.60 -14.63
C GLU A 244 -18.72 3.54 -15.86
N VAL A 245 -18.12 4.67 -16.25
CA VAL A 245 -17.22 4.75 -17.40
C VAL A 245 -15.91 4.01 -17.11
N GLU A 246 -15.25 4.31 -15.98
CA GLU A 246 -13.97 3.72 -15.59
C GLU A 246 -14.11 2.25 -15.16
N ASN A 247 -15.27 1.88 -14.60
CA ASN A 247 -15.63 0.53 -14.17
C ASN A 247 -14.53 -0.19 -13.37
N PRO A 248 -14.11 0.37 -12.22
CA PRO A 248 -13.02 -0.19 -11.43
C PRO A 248 -13.36 -1.59 -10.91
N ASP A 249 -12.38 -2.51 -10.93
CA ASP A 249 -12.52 -3.83 -10.28
C ASP A 249 -12.65 -3.66 -8.76
N SER A 250 -11.86 -2.74 -8.19
CA SER A 250 -11.94 -2.31 -6.80
C SER A 250 -11.34 -0.92 -6.63
N ALA A 251 -11.91 -0.12 -5.73
CA ALA A 251 -11.45 1.23 -5.49
C ALA A 251 -11.58 1.68 -4.04
N ILE A 252 -10.71 2.62 -3.65
CA ILE A 252 -10.84 3.39 -2.41
C ILE A 252 -11.25 4.81 -2.74
N ILE A 253 -12.23 5.33 -2.01
CA ILE A 253 -12.79 6.66 -2.17
C ILE A 253 -12.47 7.46 -0.91
N PHE A 254 -11.59 8.44 -1.05
CA PHE A 254 -11.13 9.30 0.03
C PHE A 254 -12.03 10.52 0.19
N CYS A 255 -12.46 10.75 1.43
CA CYS A 255 -13.16 11.97 1.83
C CYS A 255 -12.41 12.64 2.99
N ASN A 256 -12.52 13.97 3.09
CA ASN A 256 -11.78 14.72 4.12
C ASN A 256 -12.42 14.57 5.52
N THR A 257 -13.73 14.32 5.60
CA THR A 257 -14.46 14.22 6.88
C THR A 257 -15.17 12.90 7.05
N ARG A 258 -15.37 12.47 8.32
CA ARG A 258 -16.09 11.23 8.66
C ARG A 258 -17.55 11.25 8.20
N ASN A 259 -18.23 12.39 8.38
CA ASN A 259 -19.60 12.57 7.94
C ASN A 259 -19.71 12.37 6.42
N LYS A 260 -18.73 12.85 5.66
CA LYS A 260 -18.70 12.65 4.21
C LYS A 260 -18.45 11.19 3.83
N VAL A 261 -17.60 10.47 4.57
CA VAL A 261 -17.41 9.02 4.38
C VAL A 261 -18.73 8.26 4.51
N ALA A 262 -19.46 8.46 5.61
CA ALA A 262 -20.74 7.79 5.84
C ALA A 262 -21.78 8.17 4.76
N TYR A 263 -21.81 9.45 4.37
CA TYR A 263 -22.68 9.95 3.31
C TYR A 263 -22.39 9.28 1.96
N VAL A 264 -21.13 9.34 1.49
CA VAL A 264 -20.72 8.79 0.18
C VAL A 264 -20.91 7.27 0.15
N ALA A 265 -20.62 6.56 1.24
CA ALA A 265 -20.91 5.13 1.33
C ALA A 265 -22.42 4.85 1.17
N THR A 266 -23.29 5.65 1.80
CA THR A 266 -24.74 5.52 1.67
C THR A 266 -25.22 5.82 0.25
N VAL A 267 -24.66 6.86 -0.39
CA VAL A 267 -24.95 7.22 -1.79
C VAL A 267 -24.61 6.04 -2.70
N LEU A 268 -23.40 5.50 -2.62
CA LEU A 268 -22.96 4.38 -3.46
C LEU A 268 -23.85 3.14 -3.28
N ASN A 269 -24.20 2.80 -2.04
CA ASN A 269 -25.11 1.68 -1.77
C ASN A 269 -26.52 1.92 -2.35
N ARG A 270 -27.01 3.16 -2.39
CA ARG A 270 -28.30 3.50 -3.03
C ARG A 270 -28.26 3.39 -4.56
N PHE A 271 -27.10 3.62 -5.17
CA PHE A 271 -26.84 3.34 -6.58
C PHE A 271 -26.53 1.85 -6.85
N GLY A 272 -26.72 0.99 -5.85
CA GLY A 272 -26.55 -0.47 -5.95
C GLY A 272 -25.14 -0.97 -5.62
N TYR A 273 -24.12 -0.12 -5.58
CA TYR A 273 -22.74 -0.56 -5.37
C TYR A 273 -22.47 -1.10 -3.96
N ASP A 274 -21.71 -2.18 -3.88
CA ASP A 274 -21.21 -2.72 -2.60
C ASP A 274 -20.07 -1.83 -2.07
N ALA A 275 -20.45 -0.90 -1.19
CA ALA A 275 -19.57 0.06 -0.57
C ALA A 275 -19.59 -0.05 0.95
N ALA A 276 -18.40 -0.08 1.58
CA ALA A 276 -18.28 -0.06 3.03
C ALA A 276 -17.43 1.12 3.49
N GLU A 277 -17.83 1.72 4.61
CA GLU A 277 -17.02 2.75 5.24
C GLU A 277 -15.85 2.17 6.03
N LEU A 278 -14.78 2.95 6.10
CA LEU A 278 -13.63 2.75 6.97
C LEU A 278 -13.34 4.09 7.64
N SER A 279 -13.93 4.27 8.83
CA SER A 279 -13.77 5.46 9.67
C SER A 279 -13.19 5.06 11.03
N SER A 280 -12.73 6.03 11.81
CA SER A 280 -12.25 5.79 13.17
C SER A 280 -13.35 5.46 14.18
N ASP A 281 -14.63 5.63 13.81
CA ASP A 281 -15.77 5.36 14.68
C ASP A 281 -16.17 3.88 14.65
N LEU A 282 -15.65 3.12 13.68
CA LEU A 282 -15.79 1.68 13.65
C LEU A 282 -15.03 1.04 14.80
N SER A 283 -15.70 0.12 15.50
CA SER A 283 -15.02 -0.79 16.42
C SER A 283 -13.89 -1.54 15.70
N GLN A 284 -12.81 -1.87 16.41
CA GLN A 284 -11.68 -2.61 15.84
C GLN A 284 -12.11 -3.91 15.14
N LYS A 285 -13.09 -4.62 15.69
CA LYS A 285 -13.68 -5.83 15.10
C LYS A 285 -14.41 -5.55 13.78
N ALA A 286 -15.13 -4.43 13.69
CA ALA A 286 -15.80 -4.03 12.46
C ALA A 286 -14.78 -3.62 11.38
N ARG A 287 -13.74 -2.88 11.77
CA ARG A 287 -12.60 -2.51 10.90
C ARG A 287 -11.95 -3.74 10.29
N GLU A 288 -11.60 -4.73 11.11
CA GLU A 288 -11.00 -6.00 10.65
C GLU A 288 -11.91 -6.77 9.69
N ARG A 289 -13.23 -6.75 9.91
CA ARG A 289 -14.20 -7.40 9.02
C ARG A 289 -14.24 -6.76 7.64
N VAL A 290 -14.30 -5.42 7.57
CA VAL A 290 -14.28 -4.68 6.30
C VAL A 290 -12.99 -4.96 5.53
N LEU A 291 -11.84 -4.91 6.21
CA LEU A 291 -10.54 -5.20 5.60
C LEU A 291 -10.40 -6.65 5.13
N ALA A 292 -11.03 -7.59 5.83
CA ALA A 292 -11.05 -8.98 5.40
C ALA A 292 -11.86 -9.16 4.11
N ARG A 293 -12.98 -8.44 3.94
CA ARG A 293 -13.76 -8.44 2.69
C ARG A 293 -12.95 -7.87 1.52
N VAL A 294 -12.27 -6.74 1.72
CA VAL A 294 -11.37 -6.15 0.70
C VAL A 294 -10.30 -7.15 0.28
N ARG A 295 -9.63 -7.80 1.24
CA ARG A 295 -8.58 -8.80 0.96
C ARG A 295 -9.08 -10.03 0.20
N ARG A 296 -10.35 -10.41 0.38
CA ARG A 296 -10.99 -11.51 -0.36
C ARG A 296 -11.57 -11.06 -1.71
N GLY A 297 -11.47 -9.78 -2.05
CA GLY A 297 -12.09 -9.19 -3.24
C GLY A 297 -13.61 -9.04 -3.13
N GLU A 298 -14.21 -9.30 -1.97
CA GLU A 298 -15.67 -9.28 -1.72
C GLU A 298 -16.25 -7.88 -1.45
N LEU A 299 -15.44 -6.84 -1.61
CA LEU A 299 -15.87 -5.46 -1.47
C LEU A 299 -15.30 -4.66 -2.62
N ARG A 300 -16.18 -4.02 -3.39
CA ARG A 300 -15.78 -3.25 -4.57
C ARG A 300 -15.32 -1.84 -4.19
N PHE A 301 -16.02 -1.18 -3.28
CA PHE A 301 -15.70 0.19 -2.88
C PHE A 301 -15.45 0.31 -1.38
N LEU A 302 -14.31 0.90 -1.04
CA LEU A 302 -13.96 1.27 0.33
C LEU A 302 -14.02 2.79 0.45
N VAL A 303 -14.85 3.34 1.32
CA VAL A 303 -14.93 4.80 1.54
C VAL A 303 -14.21 5.13 2.85
N ALA A 304 -13.20 6.01 2.81
CA ALA A 304 -12.31 6.20 3.97
C ALA A 304 -11.84 7.64 4.16
N THR A 305 -11.41 7.95 5.39
CA THR A 305 -10.58 9.12 5.68
C THR A 305 -9.10 8.74 5.73
N ASP A 306 -8.21 9.72 5.69
CA ASP A 306 -6.77 9.49 5.84
C ASP A 306 -6.46 8.80 7.17
N VAL A 307 -7.04 9.26 8.27
CA VAL A 307 -6.81 8.71 9.62
C VAL A 307 -7.18 7.23 9.68
N ALA A 308 -8.28 6.84 9.02
CA ALA A 308 -8.78 5.48 9.08
C ALA A 308 -8.05 4.50 8.15
N SER A 309 -7.47 4.98 7.06
CA SER A 309 -6.70 4.17 6.08
C SER A 309 -5.20 4.12 6.37
N ARG A 310 -4.68 5.08 7.13
CA ARG A 310 -3.27 5.19 7.55
C ARG A 310 -2.87 3.99 8.42
N GLY A 311 -1.81 3.29 8.00
CA GLY A 311 -1.22 2.17 8.76
C GLY A 311 -1.93 0.84 8.56
N ILE A 312 -2.91 0.77 7.66
CA ILE A 312 -3.49 -0.48 7.23
C ILE A 312 -2.83 -0.93 5.93
N ASP A 313 -2.44 -2.21 5.90
CA ASP A 313 -2.11 -2.91 4.66
C ASP A 313 -3.40 -3.20 3.88
N ILE A 314 -3.79 -2.24 3.05
CA ILE A 314 -4.84 -2.40 2.06
C ILE A 314 -4.17 -2.96 0.81
N PRO A 315 -4.68 -4.06 0.23
CA PRO A 315 -4.20 -4.57 -1.06
C PRO A 315 -4.14 -3.47 -2.11
N ALA A 316 -3.29 -3.64 -3.12
CA ALA A 316 -3.30 -2.76 -4.27
C ALA A 316 -4.69 -2.75 -4.90
N LEU A 317 -5.31 -1.57 -4.99
CA LEU A 317 -6.61 -1.38 -5.63
C LEU A 317 -6.40 -0.87 -7.05
N SER A 318 -7.32 -1.18 -7.97
CA SER A 318 -7.22 -0.69 -9.35
C SER A 318 -7.32 0.83 -9.43
N HIS A 319 -8.19 1.43 -8.61
CA HIS A 319 -8.49 2.85 -8.65
C HIS A 319 -8.45 3.49 -7.26
N VAL A 320 -8.08 4.77 -7.24
CA VAL A 320 -8.24 5.66 -6.10
C VAL A 320 -9.07 6.84 -6.55
N PHE A 321 -10.17 7.10 -5.84
CA PHE A 321 -10.94 8.32 -6.02
C PHE A 321 -10.66 9.26 -4.85
N LEU A 322 -10.29 10.48 -5.14
CA LEU A 322 -10.28 11.58 -4.19
C LEU A 322 -11.57 12.35 -4.42
N TYR A 323 -12.59 12.02 -3.61
CA TYR A 323 -13.89 12.71 -3.69
C TYR A 323 -13.70 14.20 -3.44
N GLU A 324 -12.78 14.57 -2.56
CA GLU A 324 -12.32 15.94 -2.36
C GLU A 324 -10.79 15.98 -2.44
N PRO A 325 -10.20 17.06 -2.99
CA PRO A 325 -8.77 17.23 -2.91
C PRO A 325 -8.33 17.29 -1.44
N PRO A 326 -7.15 16.76 -1.11
CA PRO A 326 -6.62 16.84 0.23
C PRO A 326 -6.27 18.29 0.59
N GLU A 327 -6.32 18.60 1.88
CA GLU A 327 -5.90 19.93 2.37
C GLU A 327 -4.39 20.11 2.23
N ASP A 328 -3.63 19.05 2.52
CA ASP A 328 -2.18 19.02 2.41
C ASP A 328 -1.72 18.31 1.13
N ALA A 329 -0.67 18.86 0.51
CA ALA A 329 -0.12 18.36 -0.74
C ALA A 329 0.47 16.94 -0.60
N GLU A 330 1.04 16.61 0.58
CA GLU A 330 1.59 15.28 0.90
C GLU A 330 0.51 14.19 0.94
N ASP A 331 -0.69 14.54 1.39
CA ASP A 331 -1.81 13.60 1.48
C ASP A 331 -2.27 13.11 0.10
N TYR A 332 -2.07 13.93 -0.94
CA TYR A 332 -2.33 13.50 -2.31
C TYR A 332 -1.48 12.27 -2.68
N ILE A 333 -0.18 12.33 -2.42
CA ILE A 333 0.76 11.24 -2.70
C ILE A 333 0.38 9.98 -1.92
N HIS A 334 0.03 10.13 -0.63
CA HIS A 334 -0.34 9.01 0.21
C HIS A 334 -1.66 8.35 -0.18
N ARG A 335 -2.64 9.15 -0.64
CA ARG A 335 -3.93 8.67 -1.17
C ARG A 335 -3.74 7.98 -2.51
N ALA A 336 -3.08 8.63 -3.47
CA ALA A 336 -2.82 8.07 -4.79
C ALA A 336 -1.96 6.79 -4.72
N GLY A 337 -1.00 6.71 -3.79
CA GLY A 337 -0.18 5.52 -3.54
C GLY A 337 -0.92 4.30 -2.94
N ARG A 338 -2.27 4.31 -2.93
CA ARG A 338 -3.11 3.14 -2.65
C ARG A 338 -3.42 2.31 -3.91
N THR A 339 -3.18 2.87 -5.08
CA THR A 339 -3.12 2.14 -6.37
C THR A 339 -1.67 2.03 -6.85
N GLY A 340 -1.43 1.35 -7.97
CA GLY A 340 -0.11 1.34 -8.64
C GLY A 340 1.00 0.58 -7.91
N ARG A 341 0.67 -0.34 -7.00
CA ARG A 341 1.67 -1.09 -6.21
C ARG A 341 2.16 -2.35 -6.93
N ALA A 342 3.40 -2.75 -6.65
CA ALA A 342 4.03 -3.97 -7.17
C ALA A 342 4.06 -4.09 -8.72
N GLY A 343 4.10 -2.95 -9.42
CA GLY A 343 4.19 -2.90 -10.88
C GLY A 343 2.85 -3.02 -11.64
N ALA A 344 1.72 -3.03 -10.92
CA ALA A 344 0.39 -2.99 -11.54
C ALA A 344 0.03 -1.55 -11.98
N ALA A 345 -0.75 -1.43 -13.07
CA ALA A 345 -1.34 -0.16 -13.48
C ALA A 345 -2.30 0.36 -12.40
N GLY A 346 -2.36 1.68 -12.24
CA GLY A 346 -3.25 2.32 -11.29
C GLY A 346 -3.82 3.61 -11.82
N VAL A 347 -5.01 3.99 -11.38
CA VAL A 347 -5.63 5.27 -11.76
C VAL A 347 -6.04 6.03 -10.50
N ALA A 348 -5.57 7.27 -10.37
CA ALA A 348 -5.92 8.19 -9.29
C ALA A 348 -6.77 9.34 -9.85
N ILE A 349 -8.06 9.33 -9.51
CA ILE A 349 -9.05 10.28 -10.03
C ILE A 349 -9.44 11.26 -8.93
N THR A 350 -9.35 12.56 -9.21
CA THR A 350 -9.72 13.61 -8.25
C THR A 350 -10.91 14.42 -8.75
N LEU A 351 -11.93 14.57 -7.89
CA LEU A 351 -13.09 15.42 -8.18
C LEU A 351 -12.86 16.80 -7.56
N VAL A 352 -12.82 17.83 -8.39
CA VAL A 352 -12.55 19.21 -7.98
C VAL A 352 -13.60 20.18 -8.51
N ASN A 353 -13.89 21.24 -7.78
CA ASN A 353 -14.49 22.44 -8.38
C ASN A 353 -13.42 23.33 -9.05
N GLN A 354 -13.85 24.44 -9.66
CA GLN A 354 -12.94 25.35 -10.37
C GLN A 354 -11.83 25.96 -9.49
N LEU A 355 -12.11 26.25 -8.22
CA LEU A 355 -11.12 26.81 -7.29
C LEU A 355 -10.14 25.72 -6.82
N GLU A 356 -10.67 24.53 -6.55
CA GLU A 356 -9.93 23.33 -6.14
C GLU A 356 -8.99 22.84 -7.25
N ALA A 357 -9.39 22.96 -8.52
CA ALA A 357 -8.56 22.59 -9.66
C ALA A 357 -7.23 23.36 -9.69
N ARG A 358 -7.23 24.64 -9.28
CA ARG A 358 -5.99 25.43 -9.16
C ARG A 358 -5.06 24.84 -8.09
N LYS A 359 -5.61 24.57 -6.90
CA LYS A 359 -4.85 23.95 -5.79
C LYS A 359 -4.28 22.60 -6.19
N LEU A 360 -5.06 21.77 -6.88
CA LEU A 360 -4.61 20.47 -7.35
C LEU A 360 -3.46 20.59 -8.37
N ARG A 361 -3.54 21.53 -9.32
CA ARG A 361 -2.44 21.81 -10.26
C ARG A 361 -1.18 22.34 -9.56
N ASP A 362 -1.32 23.05 -8.44
CA ASP A 362 -0.17 23.47 -7.62
C ASP A 362 0.49 22.28 -6.92
N ILE A 363 -0.32 21.35 -6.39
CA ILE A 363 0.17 20.09 -5.81
C ILE A 363 0.92 19.27 -6.88
N ALA A 364 0.31 19.10 -8.06
CA ALA A 364 0.90 18.34 -9.16
C ALA A 364 2.25 18.94 -9.61
N ARG A 365 2.33 20.27 -9.79
CA ARG A 365 3.59 20.95 -10.12
C ARG A 365 4.65 20.82 -9.04
N ARG A 366 4.27 20.82 -7.76
CA ARG A 366 5.20 20.69 -6.64
C ARG A 366 5.90 19.32 -6.60
N TYR A 367 5.20 18.28 -7.04
CA TYR A 367 5.68 16.89 -7.00
C TYR A 367 5.99 16.30 -8.38
N ASP A 368 6.03 17.15 -9.41
CA ASP A 368 6.26 16.75 -10.80
C ASP A 368 5.34 15.62 -11.28
N ILE A 369 4.06 15.70 -10.91
CA ILE A 369 3.04 14.71 -11.27
C ILE A 369 2.37 15.17 -12.57
N PRO A 370 2.42 14.37 -13.65
CA PRO A 370 1.66 14.65 -14.86
C PRO A 370 0.17 14.37 -14.59
N ILE A 371 -0.57 15.42 -14.20
CA ILE A 371 -2.01 15.31 -13.98
C ILE A 371 -2.80 15.77 -15.21
N GLN A 372 -3.71 14.92 -15.67
CA GLN A 372 -4.55 15.18 -16.83
C GLN A 372 -5.94 15.66 -16.40
N GLU A 373 -6.43 16.73 -17.02
CA GLU A 373 -7.83 17.11 -16.97
C GLU A 373 -8.62 16.26 -17.97
N ARG A 374 -9.68 15.59 -17.53
CA ARG A 374 -10.63 14.93 -18.42
C ARG A 374 -12.00 15.61 -18.34
N GLU A 375 -12.72 15.56 -19.46
CA GLU A 375 -14.08 16.06 -19.52
C GLU A 375 -15.02 15.13 -18.75
N LEU A 376 -15.92 15.72 -17.96
CA LEU A 376 -16.88 14.97 -17.18
C LEU A 376 -17.82 14.20 -18.13
N PRO A 377 -17.97 12.86 -17.99
CA PRO A 377 -18.85 12.10 -18.84
C PRO A 377 -20.30 12.58 -18.75
N THR A 378 -20.96 12.68 -19.90
CA THR A 378 -22.39 12.98 -20.00
C THR A 378 -23.24 11.74 -19.74
N ASP A 379 -24.56 11.91 -19.55
CA ASP A 379 -25.47 10.76 -19.45
C ASP A 379 -25.50 9.93 -20.73
N GLU A 380 -25.29 10.56 -21.91
CA GLU A 380 -25.20 9.85 -23.19
C GLU A 380 -23.95 8.99 -23.28
N ASP A 381 -22.79 9.50 -22.81
CA ASP A 381 -21.54 8.73 -22.75
C ASP A 381 -21.68 7.50 -21.85
N VAL A 382 -22.29 7.70 -20.67
CA VAL A 382 -22.55 6.61 -19.72
C VAL A 382 -23.51 5.59 -20.33
N ALA A 383 -24.60 6.04 -20.95
CA ALA A 383 -25.58 5.15 -21.58
C ALA A 383 -24.94 4.31 -22.68
N ALA A 384 -24.06 4.89 -23.51
CA ALA A 384 -23.35 4.18 -24.56
C ALA A 384 -22.42 3.09 -23.99
N VAL A 385 -21.58 3.44 -23.01
CA VAL A 385 -20.62 2.51 -22.39
C VAL A 385 -21.33 1.38 -21.63
N VAL A 386 -22.38 1.71 -20.87
CA VAL A 386 -23.18 0.73 -20.13
C VAL A 386 -23.89 -0.22 -21.09
N SER A 387 -24.49 0.31 -22.17
CA SER A 387 -25.20 -0.51 -23.16
C SER A 387 -24.27 -1.49 -23.87
N GLU A 388 -23.10 -1.02 -24.33
CA GLU A 388 -22.09 -1.88 -24.96
C GLU A 388 -21.64 -2.99 -23.99
N ARG A 389 -21.32 -2.64 -22.74
CA ARG A 389 -20.90 -3.59 -21.71
C ARG A 389 -22.00 -4.62 -21.40
N ALA A 390 -23.25 -4.19 -21.28
CA ALA A 390 -24.39 -5.06 -21.02
C ALA A 390 -24.60 -6.06 -22.17
N ILE A 391 -24.50 -5.62 -23.43
CA ILE A 391 -24.59 -6.48 -24.62
C ILE A 391 -23.50 -7.56 -24.57
N VAL A 392 -22.24 -7.18 -24.33
CA VAL A 392 -21.11 -8.12 -24.26
C VAL A 392 -21.33 -9.18 -23.17
N LEU A 393 -21.81 -8.78 -21.99
CA LEU A 393 -22.11 -9.70 -20.89
C LEU A 393 -23.27 -10.64 -21.21
N LEU A 394 -24.34 -10.13 -21.83
CA LEU A 394 -25.50 -10.91 -22.26
C LEU A 394 -25.11 -11.94 -23.33
N GLU A 395 -24.30 -11.55 -24.32
CA GLU A 395 -23.80 -12.44 -25.35
C GLU A 395 -22.91 -13.55 -24.78
N ALA A 396 -22.01 -13.21 -23.84
CA ALA A 396 -21.18 -14.20 -23.16
C ALA A 396 -22.05 -15.24 -22.45
N LYS A 397 -23.06 -14.78 -21.70
CA LYS A 397 -24.00 -15.64 -20.99
C LYS A 397 -24.89 -16.45 -21.92
N LEU A 398 -25.20 -15.94 -23.12
CA LEU A 398 -25.92 -16.67 -24.16
C LEU A 398 -25.06 -17.82 -24.71
N ARG A 399 -23.76 -17.60 -24.95
CA ARG A 399 -22.80 -18.61 -25.43
C ARG A 399 -22.58 -19.76 -24.44
N GLU A 400 -22.70 -19.50 -23.14
CA GLU A 400 -22.56 -20.51 -22.08
C GLU A 400 -23.76 -21.45 -21.96
N ARG A 401 -24.88 -21.17 -22.63
CA ARG A 401 -26.11 -21.96 -22.49
C ARG A 401 -26.03 -23.30 -23.23
N ASP A 402 -26.52 -24.35 -22.57
CA ASP A 402 -26.71 -25.66 -23.20
C ASP A 402 -27.95 -25.71 -24.10
N LYS A 403 -28.10 -26.80 -24.87
CA LYS A 403 -29.21 -26.99 -25.82
C LYS A 403 -30.59 -26.89 -25.17
N LEU A 404 -30.75 -27.45 -23.97
CA LEU A 404 -32.02 -27.45 -23.24
C LEU A 404 -32.35 -26.02 -22.75
N GLN A 405 -31.37 -25.31 -22.22
CA GLN A 405 -31.51 -23.93 -21.77
C GLN A 405 -31.86 -22.98 -22.93
N VAL A 406 -31.29 -23.20 -24.12
CA VAL A 406 -31.63 -22.46 -25.34
C VAL A 406 -33.06 -22.76 -25.79
N GLU A 407 -33.49 -24.03 -25.75
CA GLU A 407 -34.86 -24.41 -26.10
C GLU A 407 -35.88 -23.75 -25.15
N ARG A 408 -35.66 -23.82 -23.83
CA ARG A 408 -36.53 -23.15 -22.84
C ARG A 408 -36.59 -21.64 -23.06
N MET A 409 -35.47 -21.00 -23.40
CA MET A 409 -35.40 -19.57 -23.68
C MET A 409 -36.25 -19.18 -24.91
N ARG A 410 -36.21 -19.98 -25.97
CA ARG A 410 -36.97 -19.71 -27.22
C ARG A 410 -38.48 -19.68 -27.01
N ARG A 411 -39.02 -20.30 -25.95
CA ARG A 411 -40.45 -20.27 -25.61
C ARG A 411 -40.96 -18.84 -25.34
N PHE A 412 -40.08 -17.94 -24.92
CA PHE A 412 -40.42 -16.54 -24.65
C PHE A 412 -40.35 -15.65 -25.88
N ALA A 413 -39.83 -16.12 -27.03
CA ALA A 413 -39.62 -15.28 -28.20
C ALA A 413 -40.89 -14.57 -28.72
N PRO A 414 -42.07 -15.21 -28.80
CA PRO A 414 -43.29 -14.52 -29.23
C PRO A 414 -43.71 -13.40 -28.27
N MET A 415 -43.62 -13.65 -26.95
CA MET A 415 -43.93 -12.66 -25.92
C MET A 415 -42.98 -11.45 -26.02
N ILE A 416 -41.67 -11.69 -26.22
CA ILE A 416 -40.70 -10.59 -26.38
C ILE A 416 -40.99 -9.76 -27.63
N GLN A 417 -41.39 -10.37 -28.74
CA GLN A 417 -41.77 -9.66 -29.96
C GLN A 417 -42.97 -8.73 -29.73
N GLU A 418 -43.93 -9.15 -28.91
CA GLU A 418 -45.08 -8.33 -28.51
C GLU A 418 -44.65 -7.17 -27.59
N LEU A 419 -43.80 -7.44 -26.59
CA LEU A 419 -43.36 -6.42 -25.63
C LEU A 419 -42.63 -5.25 -26.31
N ILE A 420 -41.79 -5.51 -27.33
CA ILE A 420 -41.03 -4.47 -28.04
C ILE A 420 -41.96 -3.47 -28.77
N GLN A 421 -43.22 -3.81 -29.02
CA GLN A 421 -44.18 -2.92 -29.69
C GLN A 421 -44.85 -1.91 -28.76
N THR A 422 -44.60 -1.96 -27.45
CA THR A 422 -45.29 -1.11 -26.46
C THR A 422 -44.29 -0.41 -25.54
N ASP A 423 -44.57 0.84 -25.16
CA ASP A 423 -43.71 1.58 -24.22
C ASP A 423 -43.57 0.84 -22.88
N HIS A 424 -44.68 0.30 -22.35
CA HIS A 424 -44.64 -0.49 -21.13
C HIS A 424 -43.79 -1.75 -21.27
N GLY A 425 -43.79 -2.40 -22.44
CA GLY A 425 -42.94 -3.56 -22.70
C GLY A 425 -41.46 -3.19 -22.83
N LEU A 426 -41.14 -2.01 -23.36
CA LEU A 426 -39.77 -1.47 -23.33
C LEU A 426 -39.29 -1.22 -21.90
N ASP A 427 -40.12 -0.67 -21.02
CA ASP A 427 -39.79 -0.48 -19.60
C ASP A 427 -39.50 -1.81 -18.88
N LEU A 428 -40.30 -2.85 -19.16
CA LEU A 428 -40.09 -4.19 -18.59
C LEU A 428 -38.76 -4.81 -19.07
N LEU A 429 -38.42 -4.62 -20.35
CA LEU A 429 -37.15 -5.10 -20.90
C LEU A 429 -35.97 -4.31 -20.33
N ALA A 430 -36.11 -2.99 -20.20
CA ALA A 430 -35.10 -2.12 -19.58
C ALA A 430 -34.84 -2.54 -18.12
N MET A 431 -35.89 -2.78 -17.34
CA MET A 431 -35.79 -3.29 -15.96
C MET A 431 -35.02 -4.62 -15.90
N LEU A 432 -35.31 -5.57 -16.80
CA LEU A 432 -34.59 -6.85 -16.83
C LEU A 432 -33.11 -6.70 -17.18
N VAL A 433 -32.77 -5.76 -18.08
CA VAL A 433 -31.38 -5.47 -18.44
C VAL A 433 -30.66 -4.77 -17.29
N ASP A 434 -31.31 -3.81 -16.63
CA ASP A 434 -30.80 -3.09 -15.48
C ASP A 434 -30.47 -4.05 -14.31
N ASP A 435 -31.45 -4.87 -13.90
CA ASP A 435 -31.28 -5.88 -12.85
C ASP A 435 -30.14 -6.86 -13.19
N PHE A 436 -30.07 -7.30 -14.45
CA PHE A 436 -29.01 -8.17 -14.93
C PHE A 436 -27.63 -7.49 -14.84
N TYR A 437 -27.53 -6.26 -15.32
CA TYR A 437 -26.30 -5.49 -15.39
C TYR A 437 -25.75 -5.22 -13.98
N HIS A 438 -26.60 -4.73 -13.08
CA HIS A 438 -26.26 -4.54 -11.68
C HIS A 438 -25.83 -5.85 -11.02
N HIS A 439 -26.58 -6.95 -11.20
CA HIS A 439 -26.20 -8.23 -10.62
C HIS A 439 -24.86 -8.76 -11.15
N ALA A 440 -24.55 -8.53 -12.42
CA ALA A 440 -23.27 -8.90 -13.01
C ALA A 440 -22.10 -8.07 -12.46
N LEU A 441 -22.33 -6.79 -12.14
CA LEU A 441 -21.33 -5.86 -11.60
C LEU A 441 -21.11 -5.94 -10.08
N HIS A 442 -22.08 -6.46 -9.34
CA HIS A 442 -22.01 -6.60 -7.87
C HIS A 442 -21.36 -7.91 -7.41
N LYS A 443 -21.16 -8.88 -8.31
CA LYS A 443 -20.36 -10.05 -7.98
C LYS A 443 -18.88 -9.67 -8.04
N PRO A 444 -18.11 -9.90 -6.97
CA PRO A 444 -16.67 -9.74 -7.04
C PRO A 444 -16.15 -10.66 -8.16
N ARG A 445 -15.49 -10.06 -9.16
CA ARG A 445 -14.81 -10.85 -10.19
C ARG A 445 -13.77 -11.71 -9.47
N ALA A 446 -13.96 -13.02 -9.51
CA ALA A 446 -12.91 -13.93 -9.07
C ALA A 446 -11.62 -13.54 -9.81
N PRO A 447 -10.46 -13.48 -9.13
CA PRO A 447 -9.21 -13.19 -9.81
C PRO A 447 -9.10 -14.14 -10.99
N GLU A 448 -8.89 -13.59 -12.19
CA GLU A 448 -8.68 -14.41 -13.38
C GLU A 448 -7.56 -15.38 -13.04
N ALA A 449 -7.90 -16.68 -12.95
CA ALA A 449 -6.91 -17.71 -12.81
C ALA A 449 -5.96 -17.53 -13.99
N GLN A 450 -4.71 -17.17 -13.71
CA GLN A 450 -3.64 -17.14 -14.70
C GLN A 450 -3.77 -18.44 -15.48
N LYS A 451 -4.14 -18.35 -16.76
CA LYS A 451 -4.21 -19.50 -17.64
C LYS A 451 -2.80 -20.10 -17.64
N GLU A 452 -2.59 -21.17 -16.88
CA GLU A 452 -1.36 -21.93 -16.92
C GLU A 452 -1.12 -22.29 -18.39
N ALA A 453 0.01 -21.82 -18.91
CA ALA A 453 0.44 -22.16 -20.25
C ALA A 453 0.43 -23.70 -20.36
N PRO A 454 -0.10 -24.27 -21.46
CA PRO A 454 -0.27 -25.71 -21.57
C PRO A 454 1.07 -26.41 -21.37
N SER A 455 1.15 -27.21 -20.31
CA SER A 455 2.35 -27.98 -19.98
C SER A 455 2.71 -28.89 -21.16
N ARG A 456 3.92 -28.70 -21.69
CA ARG A 456 4.47 -29.56 -22.75
C ARG A 456 4.51 -31.01 -22.25
N PRO A 457 4.07 -32.00 -23.04
CA PRO A 457 4.06 -33.40 -22.61
C PRO A 457 5.50 -33.89 -22.38
N LYS A 458 5.75 -34.42 -21.18
CA LYS A 458 7.03 -35.07 -20.81
C LYS A 458 7.29 -36.23 -21.77
N LYS A 459 8.41 -36.16 -22.51
CA LYS A 459 8.94 -37.29 -23.29
C LYS A 459 9.20 -38.47 -22.34
N ARG A 460 8.56 -39.61 -22.62
CA ARG A 460 8.80 -40.89 -21.94
C ARG A 460 10.28 -41.26 -22.04
N ALA A 461 10.95 -41.35 -20.89
CA ALA A 461 12.30 -41.92 -20.78
C ALA A 461 12.27 -43.40 -21.15
N GLY A 462 13.19 -43.80 -22.04
CA GLY A 462 13.34 -45.16 -22.53
C GLY A 462 13.67 -46.15 -21.42
N ARG A 463 12.90 -47.24 -21.37
CA ARG A 463 13.09 -48.37 -20.48
C ARG A 463 14.33 -49.16 -20.94
N ARG A 464 15.47 -48.97 -20.29
CA ARG A 464 16.70 -49.72 -20.55
C ARG A 464 16.56 -51.13 -19.94
N ARG A 465 16.41 -52.15 -20.80
CA ARG A 465 16.40 -53.57 -20.43
C ARG A 465 17.75 -53.97 -19.84
N SER A 466 17.78 -54.33 -18.56
CA SER A 466 18.86 -55.10 -17.95
C SER A 466 18.67 -56.57 -18.31
N ARG A 467 19.55 -57.11 -19.15
CA ARG A 467 19.81 -58.54 -19.32
C ARG A 467 21.03 -58.86 -18.45
N ARG A 468 20.89 -59.76 -17.47
CA ARG A 468 22.02 -60.62 -17.09
C ARG A 468 21.54 -61.99 -16.62
N ASN A 469 21.97 -62.97 -17.42
CA ASN A 469 21.96 -64.43 -17.23
C ASN A 469 22.65 -64.80 -15.90
N LYS A 470 22.06 -65.70 -15.11
CA LYS A 470 22.33 -67.17 -14.98
C LYS A 470 23.68 -67.52 -14.33
N GLY A 471 23.60 -68.41 -13.33
CA GLY A 471 24.66 -69.39 -13.06
C GLY A 471 24.69 -69.95 -11.64
N PHE A 472 24.07 -71.13 -11.46
CA PHE A 472 24.16 -72.12 -10.38
C PHE A 472 23.63 -71.77 -8.98
#